data_AF-A0A6P0V740-F1
#
_entry.id   AF-A0A6P0V740-F1
#
_cell.length_a   1.000
_cell.length_b   1.000
_cell.length_c   1.000
_cell.angle_alpha   90.00
_cell.angle_beta   90.00
_cell.angle_gamma   90.00
#
_symmetry.space_group_name_H-M   'P 1'
#
loop_
_entity.id
_entity.type
_entity.pdbx_description
1 polymer ?
#
loop_
_entity_poly.entity_id
_entity_poly.type
_entity_poly.pdbx_seq_one_letter_code
_entity_poly.pdbx_strand_id
1 'polypeptide(L)'
;MPRLIAGTQAFIDLFESGFISQQALEEVYQQTRDLEDDEDIADAIKTWIESQNDNQLLEKYNAQFNQLISPNSSESGKLLSIGNSQSQTKQGESNPTSRKLLDSAIATNKPLNKDSSAQSKPNP
;
A
#
# COMPACT_ATOMS: atom_id res chain seq x y z
N MET A 1 -10.32 13.28 1.07
CA MET A 1 -9.21 12.73 1.88
C MET A 1 -9.08 11.21 1.77
N PRO A 2 -10.08 10.34 2.06
CA PRO A 2 -9.84 8.89 2.12
C PRO A 2 -9.63 8.19 0.75
N ARG A 3 -10.11 8.79 -0.35
CA ARG A 3 -10.03 8.18 -1.69
C ARG A 3 -8.64 8.20 -2.32
N LEU A 4 -7.82 9.21 -2.02
CA LEU A 4 -6.50 9.36 -2.65
C LEU A 4 -5.53 8.30 -2.11
N ILE A 5 -5.53 8.10 -0.80
CA ILE A 5 -4.72 7.09 -0.11
C ILE A 5 -5.17 5.66 -0.47
N ALA A 6 -6.46 5.45 -0.75
CA ALA A 6 -7.00 4.15 -1.12
C ALA A 6 -6.40 3.59 -2.42
N GLY A 7 -5.99 4.45 -3.37
CA GLY A 7 -5.31 4.00 -4.59
C GLY A 7 -3.95 3.41 -4.28
N THR A 8 -3.15 4.15 -3.52
CA THR A 8 -1.83 3.68 -3.07
C THR A 8 -1.91 2.42 -2.22
N GLN A 9 -2.88 2.36 -1.31
CA GLN A 9 -3.10 1.19 -0.47
C GLN A 9 -3.53 -0.04 -1.30
N ALA A 10 -4.43 0.12 -2.27
CA ALA A 10 -4.84 -0.96 -3.16
C ALA A 10 -3.67 -1.55 -3.95
N PHE A 11 -2.75 -0.69 -4.40
CA PHE A 11 -1.53 -1.13 -5.08
C PHE A 11 -0.59 -1.89 -4.15
N ILE A 12 -0.42 -1.45 -2.91
CA ILE A 12 0.38 -2.15 -1.91
C ILE A 12 -0.24 -3.50 -1.56
N ASP A 13 -1.56 -3.59 -1.40
CA ASP A 13 -2.23 -4.88 -1.15
C ASP A 13 -1.98 -5.89 -2.29
N LEU A 14 -1.94 -5.41 -3.55
CA LEU A 14 -1.58 -6.27 -4.68
C LEU A 14 -0.15 -6.78 -4.59
N PHE A 15 0.79 -5.93 -4.13
CA PHE A 15 2.16 -6.33 -3.89
C PHE A 15 2.27 -7.34 -2.74
N GLU A 16 1.62 -7.08 -1.61
CA GLU A 16 1.63 -7.97 -0.45
C GLU A 16 0.97 -9.33 -0.74
N SER A 17 -0.02 -9.35 -1.64
CA SER A 17 -0.62 -10.60 -2.13
C SER A 17 0.27 -11.38 -3.11
N GLY A 18 1.39 -10.81 -3.54
CA GLY A 18 2.30 -11.38 -4.54
C GLY A 18 1.78 -11.29 -5.97
N PHE A 19 0.75 -10.49 -6.24
CA PHE A 19 0.19 -10.30 -7.58
C PHE A 19 1.11 -9.43 -8.45
N ILE A 20 1.76 -8.42 -7.85
CA ILE A 20 2.81 -7.64 -8.50
C ILE A 20 4.17 -7.96 -7.87
N SER A 21 5.22 -7.89 -8.69
CA SER A 21 6.58 -8.17 -8.26
C SER A 21 7.19 -6.98 -7.50
N GLN A 22 8.28 -7.24 -6.77
CA GLN A 22 9.07 -6.17 -6.16
C GLN A 22 9.59 -5.17 -7.20
N GLN A 23 9.97 -5.64 -8.38
CA GLN A 23 10.40 -4.79 -9.48
C GLN A 23 9.31 -3.81 -9.90
N ALA A 24 8.06 -4.27 -10.01
CA ALA A 24 6.92 -3.40 -10.32
C ALA A 24 6.70 -2.32 -9.25
N LEU A 25 6.81 -2.69 -7.96
CA LEU A 25 6.74 -1.73 -6.86
C LEU A 25 7.88 -0.69 -6.93
N GLU A 26 9.11 -1.13 -7.23
CA GLU A 26 10.26 -0.23 -7.38
C GLU A 26 10.12 0.73 -8.56
N GLU A 27 9.58 0.28 -9.70
CA GLU A 27 9.31 1.13 -10.86
C GLU A 27 8.33 2.24 -10.50
N VAL A 28 7.22 1.89 -9.85
CA VAL A 28 6.21 2.87 -9.38
C VAL A 28 6.81 3.80 -8.32
N TYR A 29 7.62 3.28 -7.40
CA TYR A 29 8.29 4.10 -6.38
C TYR A 29 9.25 5.14 -7.00
N GLN A 30 9.97 4.77 -8.06
CA GLN A 30 10.85 5.69 -8.78
C GLN A 30 10.06 6.72 -9.59
N GLN A 31 8.96 6.33 -10.22
CA GLN A 31 8.10 7.26 -10.98
C GLN A 31 7.43 8.30 -10.07
N THR A 32 7.09 7.90 -8.85
CA THR A 32 6.43 8.76 -7.85
C THR A 32 7.41 9.45 -6.90
N ARG A 33 8.73 9.32 -7.13
CA ARG A 33 9.79 9.90 -6.28
C ARG A 33 9.63 11.39 -6.06
N ASP A 34 9.38 12.09 -7.15
CA ASP A 34 9.37 13.55 -7.22
C ASP A 34 7.95 14.11 -6.97
N LEU A 35 6.99 13.24 -6.63
CA LEU A 35 5.61 13.58 -6.31
C LEU A 35 5.42 13.59 -4.79
N GLU A 36 4.85 14.68 -4.26
CA GLU A 36 4.55 14.83 -2.84
C GLU A 36 3.04 14.70 -2.55
N ASP A 37 2.20 15.08 -3.52
CA ASP A 37 0.75 15.06 -3.40
C ASP A 37 0.18 13.66 -3.57
N ASP A 38 -0.76 13.31 -2.67
CA ASP A 38 -1.41 11.99 -2.68
C ASP A 38 -2.21 11.74 -3.97
N GLU A 39 -2.71 12.82 -4.60
CA GLU A 39 -3.45 12.76 -5.87
C GLU A 39 -2.52 12.39 -7.02
N ASP A 40 -1.40 13.09 -7.17
CA ASP A 40 -0.41 12.83 -8.22
C ASP A 40 0.18 11.42 -8.08
N ILE A 41 0.47 10.99 -6.86
CA ILE A 41 0.97 9.64 -6.59
C ILE A 41 -0.08 8.59 -7.00
N ALA A 42 -1.34 8.77 -6.61
CA ALA A 42 -2.41 7.84 -6.96
C ALA A 42 -2.68 7.78 -8.47
N ASP A 43 -2.60 8.93 -9.16
CA ASP A 43 -2.77 9.01 -10.61
C ASP A 43 -1.60 8.34 -11.35
N ALA A 44 -0.36 8.55 -10.88
CA ALA A 44 0.81 7.89 -11.42
C ALA A 44 0.75 6.36 -11.27
N ILE A 45 0.31 5.86 -10.10
CA ILE A 45 0.07 4.43 -9.88
C ILE A 45 -0.95 3.89 -10.87
N LYS A 46 -2.09 4.58 -11.02
CA LYS A 46 -3.15 4.17 -11.94
C LYS A 46 -2.66 4.15 -13.38
N THR A 47 -1.95 5.20 -13.80
CA THR A 47 -1.35 5.31 -15.13
C THR A 47 -0.36 4.17 -15.39
N TRP A 48 0.46 3.81 -14.40
CA TRP A 48 1.37 2.68 -14.50
C TRP A 48 0.63 1.36 -14.70
N ILE A 49 -0.43 1.11 -13.92
CA ILE A 49 -1.27 -0.10 -14.04
C ILE A 49 -1.92 -0.18 -15.43
N GLU A 50 -2.49 0.94 -15.92
CA GLU A 50 -3.08 1.01 -17.25
C GLU A 50 -2.03 0.77 -18.35
N SER A 51 -0.79 1.22 -18.14
CA SER A 51 0.34 0.98 -19.06
C SER A 51 0.84 -0.46 -19.09
N GLN A 52 0.56 -1.29 -18.07
CA GLN A 52 0.96 -2.70 -18.09
C GLN A 52 0.15 -3.52 -19.11
N ASN A 53 -0.95 -2.97 -19.63
CA ASN A 53 -1.84 -3.65 -20.57
C ASN A 53 -2.38 -5.00 -20.03
N ASP A 54 -2.36 -5.19 -18.70
CA ASP A 54 -2.82 -6.38 -18.00
C ASP A 54 -4.20 -6.11 -17.40
N ASN A 55 -5.23 -6.64 -18.06
CA ASN A 55 -6.61 -6.47 -17.62
C ASN A 55 -6.87 -7.08 -16.24
N GLN A 56 -6.20 -8.18 -15.88
CA GLN A 56 -6.39 -8.81 -14.57
C GLN A 56 -5.80 -7.92 -13.47
N LEU A 57 -4.65 -7.31 -13.70
CA LEU A 57 -4.05 -6.34 -12.78
C LEU A 57 -4.98 -5.15 -12.56
N LEU A 58 -5.50 -4.57 -13.64
CA LEU A 58 -6.41 -3.44 -13.56
C LEU A 58 -7.71 -3.80 -12.82
N GLU A 59 -8.30 -4.96 -13.11
CA GLU A 59 -9.51 -5.44 -12.43
C GLU A 59 -9.27 -5.68 -10.93
N LYS A 60 -8.15 -6.32 -10.59
CA LYS A 60 -7.77 -6.59 -9.19
C LYS A 60 -7.52 -5.30 -8.42
N TYR A 61 -6.80 -4.36 -9.02
CA TYR A 61 -6.58 -3.03 -8.45
C TYR A 61 -7.91 -2.32 -8.19
N ASN A 62 -8.80 -2.29 -9.18
CA ASN A 62 -10.10 -1.63 -9.05
C ASN A 62 -10.98 -2.31 -7.98
N ALA A 63 -10.92 -3.64 -7.88
CA ALA A 63 -11.62 -4.39 -6.84
C ALA A 63 -11.10 -4.06 -5.42
N GLN A 64 -9.78 -3.95 -5.23
CA GLN A 64 -9.19 -3.55 -3.96
C GLN A 64 -9.49 -2.09 -3.63
N PHE A 65 -9.35 -1.21 -4.62
CA PHE A 65 -9.69 0.21 -4.48
C PHE A 65 -11.15 0.39 -4.06
N ASN A 66 -12.09 -0.29 -4.74
CA ASN A 66 -13.50 -0.23 -4.42
C ASN A 66 -13.81 -0.77 -3.01
N GLN A 67 -13.09 -1.79 -2.53
CA GLN A 67 -13.24 -2.27 -1.15
C GLN A 67 -12.80 -1.23 -0.12
N LEU A 68 -11.70 -0.51 -0.39
CA LEU A 68 -11.15 0.50 0.51
C LEU A 68 -11.98 1.79 0.56
N ILE A 69 -12.63 2.18 -0.55
CA ILE A 69 -13.48 3.38 -0.61
C ILE A 69 -14.95 3.10 -0.30
N SER A 70 -15.36 1.82 -0.29
CA SER A 70 -16.74 1.45 0.02
C SER A 70 -16.98 1.60 1.52
N PRO A 71 -17.90 2.48 1.95
CA PRO A 71 -18.20 2.69 3.38
C PRO A 71 -18.86 1.47 4.06
N ASN A 72 -19.03 0.34 3.34
CA ASN A 72 -19.89 -0.77 3.75
C ASN A 72 -19.29 -2.18 3.53
N SER A 73 -17.99 -2.33 3.28
CA SER A 73 -17.38 -3.67 3.20
C SER A 73 -17.09 -4.27 4.58
N SER A 74 -18.04 -4.17 5.51
CA SER A 74 -18.29 -5.23 6.46
C SER A 74 -19.34 -6.13 5.81
N GLU A 75 -18.91 -7.26 5.24
CA GLU A 75 -19.66 -8.53 5.18
C GLU A 75 -19.06 -9.46 4.12
N SER A 76 -17.87 -9.99 4.40
CA SER A 76 -17.66 -11.41 4.15
C SER A 76 -18.54 -12.14 5.16
N GLY A 77 -19.65 -12.72 4.68
CA GLY A 77 -20.74 -13.26 5.48
C GLY A 77 -20.32 -14.18 6.63
N LYS A 78 -20.22 -13.60 7.82
CA LYS A 78 -20.36 -14.33 9.07
C LYS A 78 -21.22 -13.53 10.04
N LEU A 79 -22.52 -13.70 9.86
CA LEU A 79 -23.56 -13.46 10.84
C LEU A 79 -23.07 -13.84 12.25
N LEU A 80 -23.10 -12.89 13.19
CA LEU A 80 -23.83 -12.96 14.47
C LEU A 80 -23.21 -11.99 15.50
N SER A 81 -24.08 -11.09 15.95
CA SER A 81 -24.10 -10.48 17.29
C SER A 81 -23.44 -9.13 17.51
N ILE A 82 -24.33 -8.14 17.67
CA ILE A 82 -24.41 -7.20 18.80
C ILE A 82 -23.23 -6.25 18.98
N GLY A 83 -23.55 -4.96 18.94
CA GLY A 83 -22.81 -3.99 19.73
C GLY A 83 -22.58 -2.69 18.98
N ASN A 84 -23.54 -1.79 19.12
CA ASN A 84 -23.39 -0.36 19.00
C ASN A 84 -21.97 0.07 19.43
N SER A 85 -21.09 0.28 18.46
CA SER A 85 -19.72 0.70 18.70
C SER A 85 -19.52 1.93 17.83
N GLN A 86 -19.79 3.09 18.42
CA GLN A 86 -19.19 4.33 17.94
C GLN A 86 -17.69 4.11 17.94
N SER A 87 -17.12 3.75 16.79
CA SER A 87 -15.68 3.77 16.60
C SER A 87 -15.23 5.23 16.66
N GLN A 88 -14.91 5.67 17.88
CA GLN A 88 -14.02 6.79 18.11
C GLN A 88 -12.70 6.45 17.42
N THR A 89 -12.57 6.83 16.15
CA THR A 89 -11.26 6.93 15.52
C THR A 89 -10.49 7.98 16.30
N LYS A 90 -9.48 7.52 17.06
CA LYS A 90 -8.55 8.37 17.77
C LYS A 90 -7.90 9.31 16.75
N GLN A 91 -8.38 10.56 16.69
CA GLN A 91 -7.71 11.68 16.03
C GLN A 91 -6.32 11.83 16.66
N GLY A 92 -5.29 11.27 16.04
CA GLY A 92 -3.93 11.34 16.57
C GLY A 92 -2.91 10.49 15.82
N GLU A 93 -3.32 9.41 15.15
CA GLU A 93 -2.43 8.75 14.21
C GLU A 93 -2.38 9.56 12.93
N SER A 94 -1.19 10.04 12.58
CA SER A 94 -0.91 10.72 11.32
C SER A 94 -1.52 9.89 10.20
N ASN A 95 -2.55 10.41 9.52
CA ASN A 95 -3.08 9.74 8.34
C ASN A 95 -1.88 9.40 7.44
N PRO A 96 -1.69 8.12 7.09
CA PRO A 96 -0.55 7.74 6.27
C PRO A 96 -0.75 8.38 4.89
N THR A 97 0.18 9.24 4.48
CA THR A 97 0.22 9.75 3.11
C THR A 97 0.60 8.61 2.17
N SER A 98 0.19 8.69 0.91
CA SER A 98 0.57 7.78 -0.16
C SER A 98 2.08 7.57 -0.19
N ARG A 99 2.86 8.64 0.01
CA ARG A 99 4.31 8.56 0.07
C ARG A 99 4.82 7.66 1.21
N LYS A 100 4.26 7.83 2.41
CA LYS A 100 4.65 7.04 3.59
C LYS A 100 4.29 5.56 3.44
N LEU A 101 3.16 5.28 2.77
CA LEU A 101 2.75 3.91 2.46
C LEU A 101 3.74 3.23 1.50
N LEU A 102 4.10 3.90 0.41
CA LEU A 102 5.08 3.39 -0.56
C LEU A 102 6.46 3.18 0.06
N ASP A 103 6.95 4.14 0.84
CA ASP A 103 8.24 4.04 1.53
C ASP A 103 8.26 2.83 2.50
N SER A 104 7.16 2.62 3.24
CA SER A 104 7.02 1.48 4.14
C SER A 104 7.00 0.14 3.39
N ALA A 105 6.29 0.06 2.25
CA ALA A 105 6.22 -1.14 1.42
C ALA A 105 7.60 -1.53 0.84
N ILE A 106 8.34 -0.53 0.34
CA ILE A 106 9.72 -0.71 -0.16
C ILE A 106 10.69 -1.08 0.96
N ALA A 107 10.62 -0.40 2.12
CA ALA A 107 11.50 -0.66 3.25
C ALA A 107 11.29 -2.06 3.85
N THR A 108 10.04 -2.53 3.90
CA THR A 108 9.68 -3.86 4.44
C THR A 108 10.16 -4.99 3.53
N ASN A 109 10.20 -4.76 2.21
CA ASN A 109 10.58 -5.78 1.23
C ASN A 109 11.97 -5.59 0.61
N LYS A 110 12.70 -4.55 0.98
CA LYS A 110 14.15 -4.54 0.75
C LYS A 110 14.68 -5.81 1.41
N PRO A 111 15.39 -6.70 0.68
CA PRO A 111 16.07 -7.80 1.34
C PRO A 111 16.89 -7.14 2.42
N LEU A 112 16.57 -7.46 3.68
CA LEU A 112 17.34 -7.06 4.83
C LEU A 112 18.76 -7.45 4.45
N ASN A 113 19.55 -6.47 4.03
CA ASN A 113 20.93 -6.69 3.70
C ASN A 113 21.45 -7.13 5.06
N LYS A 114 21.59 -8.44 5.22
CA LYS A 114 22.25 -9.07 6.34
C LYS A 114 23.71 -8.66 6.19
N ASP A 115 23.96 -7.38 6.40
CA ASP A 115 25.22 -6.89 6.88
C ASP A 115 25.31 -7.45 8.30
N SER A 116 25.68 -8.73 8.31
CA SER A 116 26.14 -9.46 9.45
C SER A 116 27.55 -8.94 9.76
N SER A 117 27.74 -7.63 9.84
CA SER A 117 28.87 -7.05 10.54
C SER A 117 28.48 -6.94 11.99
N ALA A 118 28.25 -8.11 12.60
CA ALA A 118 28.69 -8.31 13.97
C ALA A 118 30.20 -8.09 13.95
N GLN A 119 30.63 -6.83 14.04
CA GLN A 119 32.01 -6.47 14.32
C GLN A 119 32.25 -6.83 15.79
N SER A 120 32.30 -8.14 16.05
CA SER A 120 32.91 -8.71 17.23
C SER A 120 34.39 -8.39 17.14
N LYS A 121 34.76 -7.30 17.81
CA LYS A 121 36.07 -6.96 18.32
C LYS A 121 36.98 -8.19 18.47
N PRO A 122 38.08 -8.32 17.70
CA PRO A 122 39.21 -9.12 18.14
C PRO A 122 40.15 -8.19 18.92
N ASN A 123 40.18 -8.41 20.23
CA ASN A 123 41.20 -7.86 21.12
C ASN A 123 42.45 -8.75 21.02
N PRO A 124 43.63 -8.18 20.77
CA PRO A 124 44.85 -8.66 21.42
C PRO A 124 45.22 -7.74 22.59
#